data_AF-A0A0C1JVX6-F1
#
_entry.id   AF-A0A0C1JVX6-F1
#
_cell.length_a   1.000
_cell.length_b   1.000
_cell.length_c   1.000
_cell.angle_alpha   90.00
_cell.angle_beta   90.00
_cell.angle_gamma   90.00
#
_symmetry.space_group_name_H-M   'P 1'
#
loop_
_entity.id
_entity.type
_entity.pdbx_description
1 polymer ?
#
loop_
_entity_poly.entity_id
_entity_poly.type
_entity_poly.pdbx_seq_one_letter_code
_entity_poly.pdbx_strand_id
1 'polypeptide(L)'
;MKPIKLDNQQGPLSKSRFSDELNPDHPLIQLSKLIEWKQLEEEFDKLFVEKIGQPAKPVKLVVGLFILQHMYGLSDKNVVYRWVENPYWQYFCGYGFWHHALPIHPTSLIKWRHRLGEAGLSKILQGTIAAAVLTGAVKKRSLKKVIADTTVMPKAIAFPTDAKLYFKSIQVIVKMADNCQITLRQTYKKLAKTALCMRARYAHARQLKRAKREEKRLHNYLGRVIRDFERKIEGQNLDQESAFLLDTIKRIFNQKRNDSPKVYSLHEPHVECIAKGKVEKKYEFGRKASLVITHQEGLALDLRAIHDNPYDGHTLEEAIKKA
;
A
#
# COMPACT_ATOMS: atom_id res chain seq x y z
N MET A 1 16.70 18.08 -0.96
CA MET A 1 17.91 18.30 -0.16
C MET A 1 18.21 17.03 0.63
N LYS A 2 19.49 16.77 0.92
CA LYS A 2 19.93 15.61 1.71
C LYS A 2 19.24 15.56 3.09
N PRO A 3 19.11 14.37 3.70
CA PRO A 3 18.58 14.21 5.04
C PRO A 3 19.34 15.04 6.09
N ILE A 4 18.60 15.60 7.04
CA ILE A 4 19.18 16.27 8.21
C ILE A 4 19.88 15.22 9.07
N LYS A 5 21.11 15.48 9.52
CA LYS A 5 21.78 14.68 10.53
C LYS A 5 21.32 15.14 11.92
N LEU A 6 20.95 14.20 12.77
CA LEU A 6 20.57 14.50 14.16
C LEU A 6 21.83 14.90 14.92
N ASP A 7 21.86 16.13 15.41
CA ASP A 7 22.89 16.57 16.36
C ASP A 7 22.37 16.36 17.79
N ASN A 8 23.05 15.47 18.51
CA ASN A 8 22.78 15.18 19.92
C ASN A 8 23.91 15.70 20.83
N GLN A 9 24.90 16.43 20.30
CA GLN A 9 26.09 16.85 21.04
C GLN A 9 25.78 17.96 22.05
N GLN A 10 24.97 18.96 21.66
CA GLN A 10 24.53 20.04 22.55
C GLN A 10 23.01 19.97 22.73
N GLY A 11 22.58 19.57 23.93
CA GLY A 11 21.17 19.58 24.32
C GLY A 11 20.75 20.93 24.89
N PRO A 12 19.44 21.24 24.92
CA PRO A 12 18.95 22.34 25.73
C PRO A 12 19.38 22.12 27.19
N LEU A 13 19.94 23.14 27.83
CA LEU A 13 20.39 23.12 29.23
C LEU A 13 19.31 22.60 30.22
N SER A 14 18.03 22.71 29.85
CA SER A 14 16.88 22.31 30.64
C SER A 14 16.38 20.88 30.39
N LYS A 15 16.99 20.11 29.48
CA LYS A 15 16.56 18.75 29.15
C LYS A 15 17.62 17.72 29.53
N SER A 16 17.20 16.75 30.33
CA SER A 16 17.98 15.55 30.62
C SER A 16 18.11 14.66 29.38
N ARG A 17 19.23 13.94 29.30
CA ARG A 17 19.54 13.03 28.19
C ARG A 17 18.91 11.68 28.43
N PHE A 18 18.42 11.05 27.37
CA PHE A 18 17.90 9.68 27.45
C PHE A 18 18.94 8.66 27.91
N SER A 19 20.24 8.92 27.74
CA SER A 19 21.30 8.06 28.27
C SER A 19 21.23 7.90 29.79
N ASP A 20 20.69 8.90 30.47
CA ASP A 20 20.71 9.01 31.93
C ASP A 20 19.35 8.56 32.52
N GLU A 21 18.28 8.60 31.73
CA GLU A 21 16.90 8.29 32.15
C GLU A 21 16.42 6.89 31.77
N LEU A 22 16.85 6.38 30.61
CA LEU A 22 16.30 5.17 30.05
C LEU A 22 17.07 3.94 30.51
N ASN A 23 16.34 2.85 30.77
CA ASN A 23 16.96 1.57 31.12
C ASN A 23 17.81 1.06 29.93
N PRO A 24 19.15 0.95 30.07
CA PRO A 24 20.02 0.50 28.99
C PRO A 24 19.72 -0.94 28.53
N ASP A 25 19.11 -1.77 29.39
CA ASP A 25 18.75 -3.17 29.09
C ASP A 25 17.42 -3.30 28.34
N HIS A 26 16.74 -2.19 28.06
CA HIS A 26 15.50 -2.21 27.30
C HIS A 26 15.73 -2.78 25.87
N PRO A 27 14.88 -3.70 25.37
CA PRO A 27 15.11 -4.39 24.09
C PRO A 27 15.30 -3.44 22.90
N LEU A 28 14.56 -2.33 22.84
CA LEU A 28 14.73 -1.34 21.76
C LEU A 28 16.07 -0.60 21.82
N ILE A 29 16.62 -0.37 23.02
CA ILE A 29 17.95 0.27 23.16
C ILE A 29 19.03 -0.69 22.67
N GLN A 30 18.95 -1.95 23.07
CA GLN A 30 19.87 -3.00 22.62
C GLN A 30 19.76 -3.20 21.11
N LEU A 31 18.55 -3.29 20.57
CA LEU A 31 18.31 -3.40 19.13
C LEU A 31 18.87 -2.19 18.37
N SER A 32 18.69 -0.97 18.89
CA SER A 32 19.26 0.23 18.27
C SER A 32 20.79 0.19 18.19
N LYS A 33 21.49 -0.53 19.07
CA LYS A 33 22.96 -0.64 19.02
C LYS A 33 23.44 -1.64 17.97
N LEU A 34 22.59 -2.59 17.60
CA LEU A 34 22.92 -3.68 16.68
C LEU A 34 22.69 -3.33 15.21
N ILE A 35 21.80 -2.37 14.93
CA ILE A 35 21.52 -1.94 13.56
C ILE A 35 22.66 -1.02 13.08
N GLU A 36 23.21 -1.32 11.90
CA GLU A 36 24.27 -0.53 11.26
C GLU A 36 23.71 0.76 10.63
N TRP A 37 23.31 1.72 11.47
CA TRP A 37 22.66 2.97 11.03
C TRP A 37 23.50 3.78 10.04
N LYS A 38 24.84 3.82 10.21
CA LYS A 38 25.73 4.57 9.32
C LYS A 38 25.67 4.06 7.89
N GLN A 39 25.63 2.74 7.70
CA GLN A 39 25.55 2.14 6.38
C GLN A 39 24.23 2.48 5.69
N LEU A 40 23.11 2.40 6.43
CA LEU A 40 21.79 2.78 5.92
C LEU A 40 21.70 4.28 5.59
N GLU A 41 22.31 5.13 6.41
CA GLU A 41 22.43 6.57 6.14
C GLU A 41 23.20 6.85 4.84
N GLU A 42 24.39 6.27 4.68
CA GLU A 42 25.21 6.45 3.48
C GLU A 42 24.53 5.92 2.20
N GLU A 43 23.80 4.81 2.33
CA GLU A 43 23.08 4.23 1.20
C GLU A 43 21.86 5.09 0.81
N PHE A 44 21.09 5.54 1.79
CA PHE A 44 19.86 6.30 1.51
C PHE A 44 20.13 7.77 1.20
N ASP A 45 21.23 8.35 1.67
CA ASP A 45 21.66 9.71 1.32
C ASP A 45 21.83 9.89 -0.19
N LYS A 46 22.22 8.83 -0.92
CA LYS A 46 22.37 8.82 -2.38
C LYS A 46 21.04 9.06 -3.12
N LEU A 47 19.92 8.81 -2.46
CA LEU A 47 18.56 9.01 -3.01
C LEU A 47 18.08 10.47 -2.90
N PHE A 48 18.92 11.37 -2.38
CA PHE A 48 18.59 12.78 -2.15
C PHE A 48 19.57 13.73 -2.84
N VAL A 49 19.00 14.73 -3.50
CA VAL A 49 19.76 15.84 -4.12
C VAL A 49 20.29 16.78 -3.04
N GLU A 50 21.49 17.33 -3.19
CA GLU A 50 22.16 18.11 -2.12
C GLU A 50 21.51 19.46 -1.82
N LYS A 51 21.29 20.35 -2.80
CA LYS A 51 21.02 21.78 -2.52
C LYS A 51 19.62 22.31 -2.86
N ILE A 52 18.71 21.45 -3.34
CA ILE A 52 17.40 21.90 -3.83
C ILE A 52 16.26 21.40 -2.92
N GLY A 53 15.41 22.34 -2.48
CA GLY A 53 14.18 22.08 -1.72
C GLY A 53 14.37 21.83 -0.22
N GLN A 54 13.27 21.52 0.47
CA GLN A 54 13.29 21.23 1.90
C GLN A 54 14.18 20.02 2.22
N PRO A 55 15.02 20.09 3.28
CA PRO A 55 15.83 18.96 3.71
C PRO A 55 14.94 17.80 4.16
N ALA A 56 15.35 16.59 3.78
CA ALA A 56 14.63 15.40 4.17
C ALA A 56 14.81 15.14 5.68
N LYS A 57 13.86 14.43 6.28
CA LYS A 57 13.99 14.04 7.69
C LYS A 57 15.14 13.04 7.88
N PRO A 58 15.71 12.92 9.10
CA PRO A 58 16.82 12.01 9.36
C PRO A 58 16.48 10.57 8.95
N VAL A 59 17.43 9.87 8.32
CA VAL A 59 17.24 8.48 7.87
C VAL A 59 16.93 7.56 9.04
N LYS A 60 17.71 7.66 10.14
CA LYS A 60 17.49 6.86 11.35
C LYS A 60 16.08 7.03 11.93
N LEU A 61 15.51 8.24 11.89
CA LEU A 61 14.12 8.47 12.29
C LEU A 61 13.17 7.65 11.43
N VAL A 62 13.27 7.77 10.11
CA VAL A 62 12.33 7.16 9.17
C VAL A 62 12.43 5.64 9.18
N VAL A 63 13.65 5.10 9.14
CA VAL A 63 13.89 3.65 9.23
C VAL A 63 13.42 3.11 10.57
N GLY A 64 13.71 3.81 11.67
CA GLY A 64 13.24 3.45 13.00
C GLY A 64 11.71 3.39 13.07
N LEU A 65 11.02 4.37 12.48
CA LEU A 65 9.56 4.36 12.38
C LEU A 65 9.04 3.19 11.55
N PHE A 66 9.68 2.83 10.43
CA PHE A 66 9.25 1.64 9.65
C PHE A 66 9.40 0.34 10.45
N ILE A 67 10.52 0.16 11.15
CA ILE A 67 10.74 -1.02 11.98
C ILE A 67 9.69 -1.08 13.10
N LEU A 68 9.48 0.02 13.84
CA LEU A 68 8.47 0.09 14.91
C LEU A 68 7.05 -0.14 14.37
N GLN A 69 6.75 0.41 13.19
CA GLN A 69 5.46 0.23 12.53
C GLN A 69 5.17 -1.25 12.27
N HIS A 70 6.15 -1.98 11.73
CA HIS A 70 6.01 -3.41 11.44
C HIS A 70 6.00 -4.25 12.71
N MET A 71 6.88 -3.96 13.69
CA MET A 71 6.95 -4.68 14.96
C MET A 71 5.64 -4.63 15.75
N TYR A 72 4.96 -3.48 15.75
CA TYR A 72 3.74 -3.26 16.54
C TYR A 72 2.45 -3.29 15.70
N GLY A 73 2.52 -3.61 14.41
CA GLY A 73 1.36 -3.69 13.52
C GLY A 73 0.58 -2.37 13.40
N LEU A 74 1.28 -1.25 13.28
CA LEU A 74 0.68 0.10 13.33
C LEU A 74 0.47 0.72 11.95
N SER A 75 -0.45 1.69 11.89
CA SER A 75 -0.58 2.57 10.73
C SER A 75 0.48 3.67 10.74
N ASP A 76 0.76 4.26 9.58
CA ASP A 76 1.64 5.42 9.42
C ASP A 76 1.26 6.57 10.37
N LYS A 77 -0.05 6.73 10.65
CA LYS A 77 -0.51 7.70 11.64
C LYS A 77 -0.09 7.25 13.04
N ASN A 78 -0.55 6.07 13.48
CA ASN A 78 -0.38 5.63 14.86
C ASN A 78 1.09 5.49 15.28
N VAL A 79 1.99 5.10 14.38
CA VAL A 79 3.42 5.00 14.71
C VAL A 79 4.03 6.37 15.05
N VAL A 80 3.64 7.42 14.32
CA VAL A 80 4.12 8.79 14.56
C VAL A 80 3.53 9.37 15.84
N TYR A 81 2.26 9.10 16.14
CA TYR A 81 1.63 9.57 17.39
C TYR A 81 2.23 8.86 18.62
N ARG A 82 2.36 7.52 18.58
CA ARG A 82 2.97 6.76 19.69
C ARG A 82 4.45 7.07 19.89
N TRP A 83 5.15 7.50 18.85
CA TRP A 83 6.54 7.97 18.97
C TRP A 83 6.65 9.17 19.92
N VAL A 84 5.66 10.08 19.92
CA VAL A 84 5.63 11.24 20.83
C VAL A 84 5.44 10.79 22.28
N GLU A 85 4.68 9.73 22.49
CA GLU A 85 4.32 9.21 23.82
C GLU A 85 5.40 8.30 24.43
N ASN A 86 6.39 7.83 23.65
CA ASN A 86 7.32 6.79 24.09
C ASN A 86 8.81 7.16 23.95
N PRO A 87 9.58 7.30 25.04
CA PRO A 87 10.98 7.75 24.98
C PRO A 87 11.91 6.72 24.37
N TYR A 88 11.63 5.43 24.56
CA TYR A 88 12.39 4.37 23.92
C TYR A 88 12.27 4.40 22.40
N TRP A 89 11.14 4.87 21.86
CA TRP A 89 10.94 5.01 20.41
C TRP A 89 11.70 6.21 19.86
N GLN A 90 11.72 7.32 20.60
CA GLN A 90 12.52 8.48 20.24
C GLN A 90 14.01 8.15 20.22
N TYR A 91 14.48 7.44 21.26
CA TYR A 91 15.85 6.94 21.33
C TYR A 91 16.19 5.99 20.17
N PHE A 92 15.31 5.00 19.91
CA PHE A 92 15.49 4.06 18.80
C PHE A 92 15.62 4.78 17.45
N CYS A 93 14.84 5.83 17.25
CA CYS A 93 14.89 6.72 16.08
C CYS A 93 16.08 7.71 16.07
N GLY A 94 16.97 7.66 17.06
CA GLY A 94 18.22 8.41 17.09
C GLY A 94 18.19 9.73 17.87
N TYR A 95 17.11 10.04 18.57
CA TYR A 95 17.01 11.27 19.36
C TYR A 95 17.65 11.06 20.74
N GLY A 96 18.40 12.04 21.23
CA GLY A 96 19.01 12.01 22.57
C GLY A 96 18.16 12.65 23.69
N PHE A 97 17.07 13.33 23.33
CA PHE A 97 16.26 14.13 24.25
C PHE A 97 14.76 13.95 23.96
N TRP A 98 13.93 14.25 24.96
CA TRP A 98 12.48 14.19 24.85
C TRP A 98 11.88 15.28 23.95
N HIS A 99 11.04 14.84 23.01
CA HIS A 99 10.32 15.67 22.07
C HIS A 99 8.81 15.42 22.16
N HIS A 100 8.04 16.49 22.34
CA HIS A 100 6.57 16.43 22.44
C HIS A 100 5.85 16.71 21.11
N ALA A 101 6.59 17.11 20.07
CA ALA A 101 6.04 17.41 18.76
C ALA A 101 6.15 16.19 17.84
N LEU A 102 5.23 16.09 16.87
CA LEU A 102 5.31 15.05 15.83
C LEU A 102 6.62 15.22 15.04
N PRO A 103 7.44 14.16 14.90
CA PRO A 103 8.76 14.28 14.27
C PRO A 103 8.64 14.49 12.75
N ILE A 104 7.54 13.98 12.17
CA ILE A 104 7.23 14.02 10.76
C ILE A 104 5.71 13.97 10.54
N HIS A 105 5.21 14.53 9.45
CA HIS A 105 3.83 14.30 9.03
C HIS A 105 3.66 12.84 8.52
N PRO A 106 2.60 12.10 8.89
CA PRO A 106 2.44 10.68 8.51
C PRO A 106 2.53 10.40 7.02
N THR A 107 2.02 11.30 6.17
CA THR A 107 2.08 11.12 4.70
C THR A 107 3.50 11.15 4.14
N SER A 108 4.46 11.70 4.89
CA SER A 108 5.85 11.65 4.48
C SER A 108 6.41 10.22 4.49
N LEU A 109 5.91 9.32 5.36
CA LEU A 109 6.30 7.91 5.35
C LEU A 109 5.96 7.24 4.02
N ILE A 110 4.81 7.59 3.42
CA ILE A 110 4.41 7.15 2.09
C ILE A 110 5.44 7.63 1.04
N LYS A 111 5.79 8.92 1.07
CA LYS A 111 6.77 9.52 0.14
C LYS A 111 8.15 8.87 0.28
N TRP A 112 8.56 8.52 1.50
CA TRP A 112 9.80 7.80 1.77
C TRP A 112 9.75 6.37 1.21
N ARG A 113 8.66 5.63 1.40
CA ARG A 113 8.50 4.29 0.80
C ARG A 113 8.59 4.33 -0.73
N HIS A 114 7.95 5.31 -1.38
CA HIS A 114 8.06 5.47 -2.83
C HIS A 114 9.49 5.79 -3.29
N ARG A 115 10.22 6.59 -2.51
CA ARG A 115 11.60 6.98 -2.83
C ARG A 115 12.60 5.85 -2.63
N LEU A 116 12.47 5.10 -1.53
CA LEU A 116 13.31 3.94 -1.23
C LEU A 116 13.09 2.81 -2.24
N GLY A 117 11.84 2.63 -2.68
CA GLY A 117 11.44 1.55 -3.57
C GLY A 117 11.70 0.16 -2.95
N GLU A 118 11.70 -0.86 -3.80
CA GLU A 118 11.99 -2.24 -3.39
C GLU A 118 13.41 -2.38 -2.84
N ALA A 119 14.40 -1.80 -3.53
CA ALA A 119 15.80 -1.92 -3.16
C ALA A 119 16.08 -1.34 -1.76
N GLY A 120 15.59 -0.13 -1.46
CA GLY A 120 15.81 0.48 -0.15
C GLY A 120 15.09 -0.25 0.99
N LEU A 121 13.86 -0.75 0.76
CA LEU A 121 13.16 -1.55 1.77
C LEU A 121 13.83 -2.90 2.01
N SER A 122 14.36 -3.53 0.96
CA SER A 122 15.15 -4.77 1.06
C SER A 122 16.41 -4.55 1.93
N LYS A 123 17.05 -3.39 1.84
CA LYS A 123 18.20 -3.05 2.70
C LYS A 123 17.84 -2.92 4.17
N ILE A 124 16.67 -2.35 4.48
CA ILE A 124 16.16 -2.32 5.86
C ILE A 124 15.92 -3.75 6.36
N LEU A 125 15.29 -4.60 5.52
CA LEU A 125 15.06 -6.02 5.85
C LEU A 125 16.37 -6.76 6.10
N GLN A 126 17.39 -6.59 5.24
CA GLN A 126 18.73 -7.16 5.41
C GLN A 126 19.34 -6.75 6.76
N GLY A 127 19.24 -5.47 7.14
CA GLY A 127 19.69 -4.99 8.46
C GLY A 127 18.96 -5.66 9.63
N THR A 128 17.64 -5.87 9.51
CA THR A 128 16.88 -6.58 10.56
C THR A 128 17.23 -8.07 10.64
N ILE A 129 17.49 -8.72 9.52
CA ILE A 129 17.95 -10.13 9.48
C ILE A 129 19.33 -10.25 10.12
N ALA A 130 20.25 -9.33 9.79
CA ALA A 130 21.59 -9.30 10.39
C ALA A 130 21.51 -9.15 11.92
N ALA A 131 20.69 -8.22 12.41
CA ALA A 131 20.44 -8.07 13.85
C ALA A 131 19.84 -9.34 14.49
N ALA A 132 18.91 -10.02 13.81
CA ALA A 132 18.33 -11.27 14.29
C ALA A 132 19.36 -12.41 14.39
N VAL A 133 20.32 -12.47 13.46
CA VAL A 133 21.43 -13.44 13.51
C VAL A 133 22.41 -13.11 14.63
N LEU A 134 22.76 -11.83 14.79
CA LEU A 134 23.69 -11.37 15.84
C LEU A 134 23.17 -11.60 17.26
N THR A 135 21.86 -11.39 17.46
CA THR A 135 21.19 -11.64 18.76
C THR A 135 20.97 -13.12 19.05
N GLY A 136 21.19 -14.00 18.08
CA GLY A 136 20.85 -15.42 18.19
C GLY A 136 19.35 -15.71 18.12
N ALA A 137 18.51 -14.71 17.79
CA ALA A 137 17.08 -14.91 17.52
C ALA A 137 16.86 -15.85 16.33
N VAL A 138 17.79 -15.87 15.36
CA VAL A 138 17.85 -16.87 14.28
C VAL A 138 19.24 -17.46 14.18
N LYS A 139 19.31 -18.80 14.09
CA LYS A 139 20.60 -19.49 13.91
C LYS A 139 21.01 -19.43 12.43
N LYS A 140 22.30 -19.21 12.15
CA LYS A 140 22.84 -19.22 10.77
C LYS A 140 22.48 -20.49 9.99
N ARG A 141 22.43 -21.65 10.67
CA ARG A 141 22.03 -22.93 10.04
C ARG A 141 20.58 -22.95 9.56
N SER A 142 19.69 -22.18 10.19
CA SER A 142 18.27 -22.13 9.86
C SER A 142 18.01 -21.39 8.56
N LEU A 143 18.93 -20.52 8.12
CA LEU A 143 18.88 -19.85 6.81
C LEU A 143 19.05 -20.84 5.64
N LYS A 144 19.57 -22.05 5.88
CA LYS A 144 19.72 -23.08 4.83
C LYS A 144 18.41 -23.77 4.46
N LYS A 145 17.38 -23.67 5.31
CA LYS A 145 16.08 -24.33 5.09
C LYS A 145 14.96 -23.30 5.23
N VAL A 146 14.36 -22.97 4.10
CA VAL A 146 13.31 -21.96 4.01
C VAL A 146 11.98 -22.59 3.60
N ILE A 147 10.90 -21.93 3.97
CA ILE A 147 9.55 -22.19 3.48
C ILE A 147 9.19 -21.01 2.59
N ALA A 148 8.91 -21.29 1.32
CA ALA A 148 8.43 -20.31 0.38
C ALA A 148 6.96 -20.62 0.07
N ASP A 149 6.10 -19.62 0.27
CA ASP A 149 4.69 -19.74 -0.09
C ASP A 149 4.22 -18.45 -0.78
N THR A 150 3.20 -18.60 -1.61
CA THR A 150 2.49 -17.48 -2.22
C THR A 150 1.10 -17.38 -1.62
N THR A 151 0.72 -16.17 -1.22
CA THR A 151 -0.62 -15.85 -0.73
C THR A 151 -1.22 -14.73 -1.57
N VAL A 152 -2.49 -14.41 -1.30
CA VAL A 152 -3.12 -13.22 -1.86
C VAL A 152 -3.09 -12.16 -0.77
N MET A 153 -2.55 -10.99 -1.08
CA MET A 153 -2.72 -9.80 -0.28
C MET A 153 -4.05 -9.16 -0.69
N PRO A 154 -5.15 -9.37 0.06
CA PRO A 154 -6.45 -8.84 -0.30
C PRO A 154 -6.39 -7.32 -0.31
N LYS A 155 -6.93 -6.73 -1.37
CA LYS A 155 -7.11 -5.28 -1.41
C LYS A 155 -8.47 -4.93 -0.82
N ALA A 156 -8.53 -3.79 -0.13
CA ALA A 156 -9.74 -3.30 0.52
C ALA A 156 -10.75 -2.75 -0.51
N ILE A 157 -11.23 -3.63 -1.40
CA ILE A 157 -12.21 -3.30 -2.42
C ILE A 157 -13.57 -3.91 -2.09
N ALA A 158 -14.64 -3.25 -2.55
CA ALA A 158 -15.96 -3.85 -2.52
C ALA A 158 -16.00 -5.07 -3.47
N PHE A 159 -16.75 -6.10 -3.11
CA PHE A 159 -16.89 -7.30 -3.95
C PHE A 159 -17.32 -6.93 -5.40
N PRO A 160 -16.55 -7.33 -6.43
CA PRO A 160 -16.62 -6.74 -7.75
C PRO A 160 -17.69 -7.40 -8.61
N THR A 161 -18.91 -6.88 -8.54
CA THR A 161 -19.98 -7.24 -9.48
C THR A 161 -20.08 -6.20 -10.59
N ASP A 162 -20.33 -6.63 -11.83
CA ASP A 162 -20.50 -5.74 -12.99
C ASP A 162 -21.54 -4.63 -12.71
N ALA A 163 -22.67 -4.96 -12.08
CA ALA A 163 -23.68 -3.97 -11.68
C ALA A 163 -23.14 -2.86 -10.76
N LYS A 164 -22.33 -3.20 -9.75
CA LYS A 164 -21.70 -2.23 -8.84
C LYS A 164 -20.64 -1.39 -9.56
N LEU A 165 -19.86 -2.02 -10.45
CA LEU A 165 -18.87 -1.32 -11.27
C LEU A 165 -19.55 -0.29 -12.17
N TYR A 166 -20.60 -0.67 -12.90
CA TYR A 166 -21.34 0.26 -13.76
C TYR A 166 -21.94 1.42 -12.98
N PHE A 167 -22.58 1.14 -11.84
CA PHE A 167 -23.12 2.18 -10.98
C PHE A 167 -22.03 3.14 -10.48
N LYS A 168 -20.89 2.62 -10.02
CA LYS A 168 -19.76 3.44 -9.55
C LYS A 168 -19.17 4.29 -10.67
N SER A 169 -19.01 3.71 -11.87
CA SER A 169 -18.54 4.43 -13.06
C SER A 169 -19.47 5.59 -13.44
N ILE A 170 -20.80 5.40 -13.37
CA ILE A 170 -21.77 6.49 -13.58
C ILE A 170 -21.55 7.60 -12.56
N GLN A 171 -21.42 7.28 -11.26
CA GLN A 171 -21.19 8.28 -10.22
C GLN A 171 -19.91 9.09 -10.47
N VAL A 172 -18.86 8.40 -10.91
CA VAL A 172 -17.57 9.02 -11.19
C VAL A 172 -17.63 9.93 -12.41
N ILE A 173 -18.19 9.50 -13.54
CA ILE A 173 -18.32 10.38 -14.72
C ILE A 173 -19.15 11.61 -14.38
N VAL A 174 -20.25 11.46 -13.63
CA VAL A 174 -21.05 12.64 -13.26
C VAL A 174 -20.24 13.59 -12.37
N LYS A 175 -19.43 13.08 -11.44
CA LYS A 175 -18.54 13.93 -10.64
C LYS A 175 -17.48 14.62 -11.50
N MET A 176 -16.93 13.92 -12.49
CA MET A 176 -15.99 14.51 -13.46
C MET A 176 -16.67 15.62 -14.26
N ALA A 177 -17.90 15.40 -14.73
CA ALA A 177 -18.69 16.42 -15.42
C ALA A 177 -18.96 17.64 -14.53
N ASP A 178 -19.33 17.41 -13.26
CA ASP A 178 -19.53 18.48 -12.27
C ASP A 178 -18.23 19.31 -12.09
N ASN A 179 -17.06 18.64 -12.00
CA ASN A 179 -15.75 19.30 -11.88
C ASN A 179 -15.36 20.11 -13.13
N CYS A 180 -15.68 19.59 -14.33
CA CYS A 180 -15.44 20.27 -15.60
C CYS A 180 -16.53 21.30 -15.95
N GLN A 181 -17.51 21.53 -15.06
CA GLN A 181 -18.66 22.40 -15.30
C GLN A 181 -19.48 22.01 -16.55
N ILE A 182 -19.49 20.72 -16.89
CA ILE A 182 -20.22 20.16 -18.03
C ILE A 182 -21.62 19.75 -17.58
N THR A 183 -22.64 20.33 -18.20
CA THR A 183 -24.03 19.91 -17.97
C THR A 183 -24.35 18.66 -18.80
N LEU A 184 -24.46 17.49 -18.17
CA LEU A 184 -24.88 16.25 -18.82
C LEU A 184 -26.38 16.28 -19.19
N ARG A 185 -26.75 15.70 -20.33
CA ARG A 185 -28.15 15.57 -20.79
C ARG A 185 -28.99 14.83 -19.76
N GLN A 186 -28.42 13.79 -19.16
CA GLN A 186 -29.03 13.04 -18.07
C GLN A 186 -27.93 12.34 -17.27
N THR A 187 -27.95 12.50 -15.94
CA THR A 187 -26.92 11.95 -15.06
C THR A 187 -27.15 10.48 -14.69
N TYR A 188 -28.39 9.99 -14.84
CA TYR A 188 -28.84 8.65 -14.42
C TYR A 188 -28.59 8.29 -12.94
N LYS A 189 -28.11 9.21 -12.08
CA LYS A 189 -27.78 8.95 -10.66
C LYS A 189 -28.91 8.21 -9.91
N LYS A 190 -30.15 8.70 -10.02
CA LYS A 190 -31.33 8.10 -9.38
C LYS A 190 -31.74 6.77 -10.01
N LEU A 191 -31.86 6.73 -11.34
CA LEU A 191 -32.26 5.53 -12.08
C LEU A 191 -31.27 4.37 -11.90
N ALA A 192 -29.97 4.66 -11.92
CA ALA A 192 -28.91 3.69 -11.70
C ALA A 192 -28.95 3.14 -10.26
N LYS A 193 -29.21 3.99 -9.25
CA LYS A 193 -29.39 3.54 -7.86
C LYS A 193 -30.57 2.56 -7.76
N THR A 194 -31.71 2.90 -8.36
CA THR A 194 -32.90 2.03 -8.38
C THR A 194 -32.61 0.70 -9.08
N ALA A 195 -31.97 0.72 -10.25
CA ALA A 195 -31.60 -0.49 -10.98
C ALA A 195 -30.63 -1.37 -10.17
N LEU A 196 -29.65 -0.79 -9.48
CA LEU A 196 -28.74 -1.54 -8.61
C LEU A 196 -29.48 -2.21 -7.45
N CYS A 197 -30.38 -1.49 -6.78
CA CYS A 197 -31.22 -2.04 -5.70
C CYS A 197 -32.11 -3.18 -6.20
N MET A 198 -32.80 -2.99 -7.33
CA MET A 198 -33.66 -4.02 -7.92
C MET A 198 -32.86 -5.24 -8.36
N ARG A 199 -31.69 -5.06 -8.98
CA ARG A 199 -30.77 -6.15 -9.33
C ARG A 199 -30.44 -7.00 -8.10
N ALA A 200 -30.11 -6.35 -6.97
CA ALA A 200 -29.80 -7.05 -5.72
C ALA A 200 -31.02 -7.81 -5.16
N ARG A 201 -32.21 -7.19 -5.14
CA ARG A 201 -33.46 -7.83 -4.67
C ARG A 201 -33.84 -9.04 -5.52
N TYR A 202 -33.77 -8.92 -6.84
CA TYR A 202 -34.06 -10.03 -7.75
C TYR A 202 -33.03 -11.16 -7.63
N ALA A 203 -31.74 -10.85 -7.45
CA ALA A 203 -30.72 -11.85 -7.23
C ALA A 203 -30.97 -12.63 -5.92
N HIS A 204 -31.31 -11.91 -4.84
CA HIS A 204 -31.69 -12.52 -3.56
C HIS A 204 -32.90 -13.44 -3.69
N ALA A 205 -33.95 -12.99 -4.41
CA ALA A 205 -35.14 -13.78 -4.69
C ALA A 205 -34.95 -14.87 -5.77
N ARG A 206 -33.70 -15.15 -6.19
CA ARG A 206 -33.35 -16.12 -7.26
C ARG A 206 -33.99 -15.84 -8.63
N GLN A 207 -34.48 -14.62 -8.87
CA GLN A 207 -35.07 -14.18 -10.13
C GLN A 207 -34.00 -13.67 -11.11
N LEU A 208 -33.06 -14.54 -11.51
CA LEU A 208 -31.85 -14.16 -12.25
C LEU A 208 -32.13 -13.49 -13.61
N LYS A 209 -33.20 -13.86 -14.32
CA LYS A 209 -33.59 -13.19 -15.58
C LYS A 209 -33.92 -11.71 -15.35
N ARG A 210 -34.62 -11.37 -14.25
CA ARG A 210 -34.93 -9.98 -13.89
C ARG A 210 -33.69 -9.25 -13.40
N ALA A 211 -32.85 -9.89 -12.59
CA ALA A 211 -31.57 -9.32 -12.15
C ALA A 211 -30.68 -8.93 -13.35
N LYS A 212 -30.55 -9.81 -14.35
CA LYS A 212 -29.79 -9.53 -15.59
C LYS A 212 -30.37 -8.37 -16.40
N ARG A 213 -31.69 -8.18 -16.41
CA ARG A 213 -32.32 -7.03 -17.09
C ARG A 213 -31.94 -5.71 -16.42
N GLU A 214 -31.94 -5.66 -15.08
CA GLU A 214 -31.51 -4.46 -14.35
C GLU A 214 -30.00 -4.19 -14.53
N GLU A 215 -29.18 -5.23 -14.58
CA GLU A 215 -27.75 -5.11 -14.89
C GLU A 215 -27.52 -4.56 -16.31
N LYS A 216 -28.28 -5.03 -17.30
CA LYS A 216 -28.27 -4.48 -18.66
C LYS A 216 -28.73 -3.03 -18.71
N ARG A 217 -29.71 -2.63 -17.89
CA ARG A 217 -30.11 -1.21 -17.75
C ARG A 217 -28.95 -0.35 -17.23
N LEU A 218 -28.23 -0.82 -16.21
CA LEU A 218 -27.03 -0.14 -15.69
C LEU A 218 -25.96 0.02 -16.77
N HIS A 219 -25.66 -1.04 -17.53
CA HIS A 219 -24.72 -1.00 -18.65
C HIS A 219 -25.15 0.04 -19.70
N ASN A 220 -26.42 0.04 -20.09
CA ASN A 220 -26.97 1.01 -21.03
C ASN A 220 -26.89 2.46 -20.52
N TYR A 221 -27.18 2.70 -19.23
CA TYR A 221 -27.05 4.02 -18.63
C TYR A 221 -25.60 4.50 -18.65
N LEU A 222 -24.65 3.63 -18.28
CA LEU A 222 -23.23 3.93 -18.35
C LEU A 222 -22.81 4.32 -19.78
N GLY A 223 -23.17 3.51 -20.78
CA GLY A 223 -22.83 3.79 -22.18
C GLY A 223 -23.46 5.08 -22.74
N ARG A 224 -24.61 5.52 -22.19
CA ARG A 224 -25.20 6.83 -22.53
C ARG A 224 -24.44 7.98 -21.88
N VAL A 225 -24.06 7.83 -20.62
CA VAL A 225 -23.30 8.85 -19.87
C VAL A 225 -21.89 9.02 -20.44
N ILE A 226 -21.19 7.93 -20.77
CA ILE A 226 -19.88 7.96 -21.45
C ILE A 226 -19.97 8.79 -22.74
N ARG A 227 -20.88 8.44 -23.65
CA ARG A 227 -21.02 9.13 -24.94
C ARG A 227 -21.44 10.59 -24.80
N ASP A 228 -22.24 10.94 -23.80
CA ASP A 228 -22.61 12.34 -23.57
C ASP A 228 -21.47 13.16 -22.98
N PHE A 229 -20.69 12.57 -22.09
CA PHE A 229 -19.51 13.19 -21.51
C PHE A 229 -18.41 13.41 -22.57
N GLU A 230 -18.09 12.38 -23.36
CA GLU A 230 -17.08 12.47 -24.41
C GLU A 230 -17.39 13.54 -25.46
N ARG A 231 -18.64 13.62 -25.94
CA ARG A 231 -19.04 14.64 -26.91
C ARG A 231 -18.94 16.06 -26.37
N LYS A 232 -19.01 16.25 -25.05
CA LYS A 232 -18.95 17.57 -24.42
C LYS A 232 -17.55 17.98 -23.98
N ILE A 233 -16.63 17.03 -23.92
CA ILE A 233 -15.24 17.27 -23.58
C ILE A 233 -14.34 17.36 -24.82
N GLU A 234 -14.91 17.16 -26.01
CA GLU A 234 -14.22 17.32 -27.28
C GLU A 234 -13.62 18.74 -27.37
N GLY A 235 -12.29 18.83 -27.44
CA GLY A 235 -11.54 20.09 -27.42
C GLY A 235 -11.09 20.59 -26.03
N GLN A 236 -11.44 19.90 -24.94
CA GLN A 236 -10.93 20.18 -23.60
C GLN A 236 -9.86 19.15 -23.19
N ASN A 237 -8.78 19.63 -22.56
CA ASN A 237 -7.76 18.77 -21.98
C ASN A 237 -8.20 18.31 -20.60
N LEU A 238 -8.45 17.01 -20.46
CA LEU A 238 -8.54 16.35 -19.16
C LEU A 238 -7.15 16.31 -18.52
N ASP A 239 -7.11 16.48 -17.21
CA ASP A 239 -5.92 16.14 -16.43
C ASP A 239 -5.64 14.63 -16.51
N GLN A 240 -4.39 14.26 -16.24
CA GLN A 240 -3.91 12.89 -16.39
C GLN A 240 -4.73 11.87 -15.57
N GLU A 241 -5.16 12.25 -14.37
CA GLU A 241 -5.95 11.36 -13.49
C GLU A 241 -7.35 11.14 -14.07
N SER A 242 -8.03 12.21 -14.49
CA SER A 242 -9.34 12.11 -15.12
C SER A 242 -9.31 11.34 -16.44
N ALA A 243 -8.26 11.52 -17.25
CA ALA A 243 -8.08 10.78 -18.49
C ALA A 243 -7.90 9.28 -18.23
N PHE A 244 -7.04 8.91 -17.26
CA PHE A 244 -6.84 7.52 -16.83
C PHE A 244 -8.13 6.90 -16.28
N LEU A 245 -8.90 7.66 -15.51
CA LEU A 245 -10.16 7.21 -14.94
C LEU A 245 -11.22 6.98 -16.02
N LEU A 246 -11.31 7.87 -17.01
CA LEU A 246 -12.20 7.69 -18.16
C LEU A 246 -11.83 6.44 -18.97
N ASP A 247 -10.54 6.20 -19.24
CA ASP A 247 -10.07 4.98 -19.90
C ASP A 247 -10.46 3.72 -19.11
N THR A 248 -10.22 3.72 -17.80
CA THR A 248 -10.61 2.62 -16.92
C THR A 248 -12.13 2.35 -16.98
N ILE A 249 -12.95 3.40 -17.04
CA ILE A 249 -14.41 3.25 -17.17
C ILE A 249 -14.80 2.68 -18.52
N LYS A 250 -14.14 3.08 -19.61
CA LYS A 250 -14.35 2.50 -20.94
C LYS A 250 -13.96 1.03 -20.98
N ARG A 251 -12.85 0.65 -20.35
CA ARG A 251 -12.46 -0.75 -20.14
C ARG A 251 -13.54 -1.52 -19.40
N ILE A 252 -14.07 -0.98 -18.29
CA ILE A 252 -15.20 -1.58 -17.56
C ILE A 252 -16.45 -1.72 -18.44
N PHE A 253 -16.75 -0.75 -19.30
CA PHE A 253 -17.92 -0.79 -20.18
C PHE A 253 -17.80 -1.87 -21.26
N ASN A 254 -16.60 -2.07 -21.80
CA ASN A 254 -16.34 -3.00 -22.90
C ASN A 254 -15.97 -4.42 -22.45
N GLN A 255 -15.48 -4.59 -21.21
CA GLN A 255 -15.00 -5.89 -20.74
C GLN A 255 -16.13 -6.93 -20.68
N LYS A 256 -15.79 -8.16 -21.07
CA LYS A 256 -16.65 -9.35 -20.99
C LYS A 256 -16.23 -10.24 -19.83
N ARG A 257 -16.96 -11.34 -19.64
CA ARG A 257 -16.74 -12.30 -18.54
C ARG A 257 -15.36 -12.96 -18.59
N ASN A 258 -14.86 -13.27 -19.79
CA ASN A 258 -13.65 -14.06 -20.01
C ASN A 258 -12.45 -13.21 -20.43
N ASP A 259 -12.57 -11.88 -20.37
CA ASP A 259 -11.46 -11.00 -20.74
C ASP A 259 -10.37 -11.05 -19.67
N SER A 260 -9.12 -10.98 -20.10
CA SER A 260 -7.94 -10.88 -19.24
C SER A 260 -6.98 -9.84 -19.85
N PRO A 261 -6.51 -8.83 -19.09
CA PRO A 261 -6.80 -8.53 -17.68
C PRO A 261 -8.11 -7.73 -17.49
N LYS A 262 -8.99 -8.21 -16.60
CA LYS A 262 -10.27 -7.57 -16.24
C LYS A 262 -10.11 -6.54 -15.12
N VAL A 263 -10.91 -5.46 -15.16
CA VAL A 263 -10.95 -4.47 -14.08
C VAL A 263 -11.97 -4.89 -13.03
N TYR A 264 -11.50 -5.12 -11.80
CA TYR A 264 -12.35 -5.49 -10.66
C TYR A 264 -12.69 -4.30 -9.75
N SER A 265 -11.94 -3.21 -9.81
CA SER A 265 -12.19 -2.02 -9.00
C SER A 265 -11.81 -0.76 -9.76
N LEU A 266 -12.67 0.26 -9.70
CA LEU A 266 -12.39 1.54 -10.33
C LEU A 266 -11.29 2.34 -9.61
N HIS A 267 -11.23 2.23 -8.27
CA HIS A 267 -10.23 2.95 -7.47
C HIS A 267 -8.91 2.20 -7.34
N GLU A 268 -8.89 0.90 -7.66
CA GLU A 268 -7.71 0.04 -7.64
C GLU A 268 -7.71 -0.86 -8.89
N PRO A 269 -7.43 -0.31 -10.09
CA PRO A 269 -7.58 -1.02 -11.36
C PRO A 269 -6.63 -2.21 -11.53
N HIS A 270 -5.55 -2.25 -10.75
CA HIS A 270 -4.53 -3.29 -10.76
C HIS A 270 -4.85 -4.47 -9.83
N VAL A 271 -6.05 -4.52 -9.24
CA VAL A 271 -6.48 -5.68 -8.47
C VAL A 271 -6.70 -6.85 -9.40
N GLU A 272 -6.21 -8.01 -9.00
CA GLU A 272 -6.37 -9.28 -9.71
C GLU A 272 -7.37 -10.17 -8.98
N CYS A 273 -8.01 -11.07 -9.73
CA CYS A 273 -8.83 -12.15 -9.18
C CYS A 273 -7.97 -13.42 -9.18
N ILE A 274 -7.65 -13.92 -8.00
CA ILE A 274 -6.72 -15.03 -7.82
C ILE A 274 -7.47 -16.20 -7.20
N ALA A 275 -7.35 -17.37 -7.82
CA ALA A 275 -7.89 -18.63 -7.31
C ALA A 275 -6.76 -19.46 -6.69
N LYS A 276 -6.81 -19.67 -5.37
CA LYS A 276 -5.81 -20.47 -4.61
C LYS A 276 -6.36 -21.80 -4.07
N GLY A 277 -7.53 -22.22 -4.55
CA GLY A 277 -8.13 -23.51 -4.15
C GLY A 277 -8.64 -23.57 -2.70
N LYS A 278 -8.78 -22.43 -2.02
CA LYS A 278 -9.31 -22.38 -0.64
C LYS A 278 -10.78 -22.82 -0.63
N VAL A 279 -11.15 -23.67 0.33
CA VAL A 279 -12.48 -24.29 0.45
C VAL A 279 -13.58 -23.23 0.60
N GLU A 280 -13.40 -22.26 1.50
CA GLU A 280 -14.41 -21.23 1.77
C GLU A 280 -14.48 -20.13 0.69
N LYS A 281 -13.33 -19.77 0.11
CA LYS A 281 -13.19 -18.66 -0.84
C LYS A 281 -12.51 -19.15 -2.11
N LYS A 282 -13.31 -19.41 -3.14
CA LYS A 282 -12.80 -19.81 -4.46
C LYS A 282 -11.91 -18.76 -5.12
N TYR A 283 -12.22 -17.48 -4.89
CA TYR A 283 -11.50 -16.34 -5.47
C TYR A 283 -11.22 -15.29 -4.42
N GLU A 284 -10.03 -14.71 -4.47
CA GLU A 284 -9.61 -13.58 -3.66
C GLU A 284 -9.24 -12.41 -4.58
N PHE A 285 -9.57 -11.19 -4.17
CA PHE A 285 -9.31 -9.98 -4.95
C PHE A 285 -8.18 -9.19 -4.31
N GLY A 286 -7.04 -9.14 -4.97
CA GLY A 286 -5.86 -8.49 -4.42
C GLY A 286 -4.69 -8.56 -5.38
N ARG A 287 -3.49 -8.63 -4.80
CA ARG A 287 -2.28 -8.99 -5.55
C ARG A 287 -1.67 -10.24 -4.95
N LYS A 288 -0.98 -11.01 -5.78
CA LYS A 288 -0.19 -12.13 -5.30
C LYS A 288 0.95 -11.60 -4.45
N ALA A 289 1.24 -12.27 -3.35
CA ALA A 289 2.37 -11.96 -2.49
C ALA A 289 3.18 -13.24 -2.27
N SER A 290 4.48 -13.18 -2.49
CA SER A 290 5.41 -14.26 -2.16
C SER A 290 6.08 -13.93 -0.84
N LEU A 291 6.13 -14.91 0.05
CA LEU A 291 6.76 -14.83 1.35
C LEU A 291 7.75 -16.00 1.47
N VAL A 292 8.99 -15.67 1.83
CA VAL A 292 10.02 -16.67 2.17
C VAL A 292 10.38 -16.48 3.63
N ILE A 293 10.23 -17.55 4.42
CA ILE A 293 10.56 -17.55 5.85
C ILE A 293 11.53 -18.67 6.20
N THR A 294 12.29 -18.52 7.27
CA THR A 294 13.06 -19.63 7.86
C THR A 294 12.13 -20.72 8.39
N HIS A 295 12.48 -21.98 8.18
CA HIS A 295 11.64 -23.12 8.60
C HIS A 295 11.47 -23.24 10.12
N GLN A 296 12.47 -22.87 10.93
CA GLN A 296 12.41 -23.07 12.38
C GLN A 296 11.87 -21.86 13.13
N GLU A 297 12.44 -20.68 12.88
CA GLU A 297 12.14 -19.46 13.65
C GLU A 297 11.05 -18.59 13.03
N GLY A 298 10.63 -18.88 11.78
CA GLY A 298 9.63 -18.08 11.07
C GLY A 298 10.06 -16.65 10.71
N LEU A 299 11.36 -16.34 10.72
CA LEU A 299 11.87 -15.04 10.28
C LEU A 299 11.63 -14.86 8.78
N ALA A 300 11.01 -13.75 8.41
CA ALA A 300 10.83 -13.36 7.02
C ALA A 300 12.17 -12.93 6.39
N LEU A 301 12.54 -13.60 5.30
CA LEU A 301 13.75 -13.34 4.52
C LEU A 301 13.44 -12.50 3.27
N ASP A 302 12.31 -12.76 2.64
CA ASP A 302 11.80 -12.00 1.51
C ASP A 302 10.28 -11.89 1.57
N LEU A 303 9.76 -10.72 1.17
CA LEU A 303 8.33 -10.46 1.04
C LEU A 303 8.11 -9.53 -0.15
N ARG A 304 7.39 -10.01 -1.16
CA ARG A 304 7.19 -9.27 -2.41
C ARG A 304 5.79 -9.39 -2.95
N ALA A 305 5.32 -8.29 -3.55
CA ALA A 305 4.10 -8.30 -4.34
C ALA A 305 4.42 -8.72 -5.78
N ILE A 306 3.72 -9.75 -6.27
CA ILE A 306 3.83 -10.27 -7.62
C ILE A 306 2.63 -9.75 -8.43
N HIS A 307 2.91 -9.28 -9.64
CA HIS A 307 1.94 -8.70 -10.56
C HIS A 307 1.64 -9.68 -11.69
N ASP A 308 0.52 -9.47 -12.37
CA ASP A 308 0.06 -10.21 -13.55
C ASP A 308 -0.36 -11.66 -13.28
N ASN A 309 -0.58 -12.00 -12.00
CA ASN A 309 -1.01 -13.33 -11.54
C ASN A 309 -0.30 -14.52 -12.24
N PRO A 310 1.05 -14.61 -12.25
CA PRO A 310 1.78 -15.71 -12.87
C PRO A 310 1.51 -17.02 -12.13
N TYR A 311 1.73 -18.16 -12.77
CA TYR A 311 1.64 -19.45 -12.09
C TYR A 311 2.63 -19.55 -10.92
N ASP A 312 2.17 -20.04 -9.76
CA ASP A 312 2.94 -20.01 -8.51
C ASP A 312 4.30 -20.71 -8.64
N GLY A 313 4.36 -21.83 -9.37
CA GLY A 313 5.61 -22.57 -9.59
C GLY A 313 6.70 -21.75 -10.30
N HIS A 314 6.33 -20.80 -11.17
CA HIS A 314 7.31 -19.96 -11.87
C HIS A 314 7.95 -18.91 -10.95
N THR A 315 7.38 -18.68 -9.77
CA THR A 315 7.84 -17.63 -8.84
C THR A 315 8.81 -18.16 -7.78
N LEU A 316 8.95 -19.49 -7.65
CA LEU A 316 9.71 -20.11 -6.58
C LEU A 316 11.22 -19.86 -6.70
N GLU A 317 11.80 -20.06 -7.89
CA GLU A 317 13.24 -19.91 -8.11
C GLU A 317 13.71 -18.48 -7.80
N GLU A 318 12.98 -17.48 -8.31
CA GLU A 318 13.29 -16.09 -8.07
C GLU A 318 13.11 -15.70 -6.58
N ALA A 319 12.11 -16.27 -5.90
CA ALA A 319 11.89 -16.03 -4.47
C ALA A 319 13.05 -16.55 -3.63
N ILE A 320 13.55 -17.76 -3.93
CA ILE A 320 14.69 -18.36 -3.23
C ILE A 320 15.98 -17.59 -3.55
N LYS A 321 16.17 -17.13 -4.80
CA LYS A 321 17.38 -16.39 -5.18
C LYS A 321 17.49 -15.02 -4.51
N LYS A 322 16.36 -14.38 -4.21
CA LYS A 322 16.31 -13.08 -3.52
C LYS A 322 16.44 -13.19 -2.01
N ALA A 323 15.92 -14.28 -1.41
CA ALA A 323 16.00 -14.56 0.02
C ALA A 323 17.41 -14.98 0.46
#